data_AF-A0A6N6RN96-F1
#
_entry.id   AF-A0A6N6RN96-F1
#
_cell.length_a   1.000
_cell.length_b   1.000
_cell.length_c   1.000
_cell.angle_alpha   90.00
_cell.angle_beta   90.00
_cell.angle_gamma   90.00
#
_symmetry.space_group_name_H-M   'P 1'
#
loop_
_entity.id
_entity.type
_entity.pdbx_description
1 polymer ?
#
loop_
_entity_poly.entity_id
_entity_poly.type
_entity_poly.pdbx_seq_one_letter_code
_entity_poly.pdbx_strand_id
1 'polypeptide(L)'
;MYKIDGVQVNDLAREFGSPLFVASATTIIRNCRAFAAAFSAAYPNVVVAYSYKVNSVPALLGIIHGEGLRAEAASGFEYALARRMGVPGSSIVLNGPYKTKEELKEALKEGAIINADHSDELDILEEIAREQGGPVDIGIRVNMETGIDQLPDRFG
;
A
#
# COMPACT_ATOMS: atom_id res chain seq x y z
N MET A 1 -4.73 -35.68 -2.78
CA MET A 1 -5.73 -34.81 -2.11
C MET A 1 -5.03 -33.52 -1.75
N TYR A 2 -5.58 -32.36 -2.11
CA TYR A 2 -4.89 -31.06 -2.03
C TYR A 2 -5.01 -30.45 -0.63
N LYS A 3 -3.89 -29.90 -0.11
CA LYS A 3 -3.78 -29.30 1.23
C LYS A 3 -3.28 -27.86 1.14
N ILE A 4 -3.73 -27.00 2.05
CA ILE A 4 -3.25 -25.64 2.25
C ILE A 4 -2.86 -25.49 3.73
N ASP A 5 -1.62 -25.08 4.01
CA ASP A 5 -1.08 -24.98 5.39
C ASP A 5 -1.35 -26.24 6.25
N GLY A 6 -1.27 -27.42 5.62
CA GLY A 6 -1.50 -28.71 6.27
C GLY A 6 -2.96 -29.16 6.37
N VAL A 7 -3.93 -28.27 6.10
CA VAL A 7 -5.37 -28.55 6.16
C VAL A 7 -5.89 -29.04 4.81
N GLN A 8 -6.74 -30.08 4.81
CA GLN A 8 -7.32 -30.61 3.57
C GLN A 8 -8.38 -29.65 3.01
N VAL A 9 -8.33 -29.39 1.71
CA VAL A 9 -9.31 -28.47 1.09
C VAL A 9 -10.74 -29.00 1.11
N ASN A 10 -10.93 -30.32 1.05
CA ASN A 10 -12.25 -30.92 1.19
C ASN A 10 -12.83 -30.74 2.60
N ASP A 11 -12.00 -30.63 3.63
CA ASP A 11 -12.47 -30.39 5.00
C ASP A 11 -12.94 -28.95 5.13
N LEU A 12 -12.14 -28.00 4.61
CA LEU A 12 -12.50 -26.58 4.54
C LEU A 12 -13.80 -26.34 3.75
N ALA A 13 -13.96 -26.98 2.59
CA ALA A 13 -15.17 -26.83 1.79
C ALA A 13 -16.42 -27.42 2.47
N ARG A 14 -16.26 -28.49 3.27
CA ARG A 14 -17.37 -29.06 4.06
C ARG A 14 -17.75 -28.18 5.24
N GLU A 15 -16.76 -27.56 5.89
CA GLU A 15 -16.97 -26.71 7.06
C GLU A 15 -17.50 -25.32 6.70
N PHE A 16 -16.92 -24.66 5.69
CA PHE A 16 -17.21 -23.26 5.35
C PHE A 16 -18.06 -23.09 4.08
N GLY A 17 -18.37 -24.18 3.36
CA GLY A 17 -19.13 -24.16 2.11
C GLY A 17 -18.28 -23.86 0.88
N SER A 18 -18.93 -23.81 -0.30
CA SER A 18 -18.29 -23.52 -1.59
C SER A 18 -19.20 -22.63 -2.46
N PRO A 19 -18.68 -21.63 -3.21
CA PRO A 19 -17.25 -21.33 -3.40
C PRO A 19 -16.59 -20.70 -2.17
N LEU A 20 -15.30 -21.01 -1.96
CA LEU A 20 -14.51 -20.57 -0.81
C LEU A 20 -13.14 -20.04 -1.26
N PHE A 21 -12.78 -18.85 -0.78
CA PHE A 21 -11.41 -18.34 -0.88
C PHE A 21 -10.60 -18.79 0.33
N VAL A 22 -9.43 -19.38 0.07
CA VAL A 22 -8.49 -19.81 1.11
C VAL A 22 -7.13 -19.17 0.85
N ALA A 23 -6.57 -18.50 1.84
CA ALA A 23 -5.24 -17.91 1.80
C ALA A 23 -4.28 -18.67 2.73
N SER A 24 -3.06 -18.93 2.27
CA SER A 24 -2.01 -19.55 3.08
C SER A 24 -1.19 -18.47 3.77
N ALA A 25 -1.23 -18.44 5.11
CA ALA A 25 -0.42 -17.53 5.90
C ALA A 25 1.07 -17.82 5.72
N THR A 26 1.44 -19.11 5.67
CA THR A 26 2.83 -19.53 5.43
C THR A 26 3.36 -18.99 4.10
N THR A 27 2.54 -19.03 3.05
CA THR A 27 2.91 -18.54 1.73
C THR A 27 3.07 -17.02 1.73
N ILE A 28 2.15 -16.28 2.36
CA ILE A 28 2.22 -14.83 2.48
C ILE A 28 3.52 -14.42 3.19
N ILE A 29 3.77 -14.99 4.37
CA ILE A 29 4.97 -14.71 5.18
C ILE A 29 6.24 -14.98 4.38
N ARG A 30 6.32 -16.16 3.73
CA ARG A 30 7.46 -16.54 2.90
C ARG A 30 7.69 -15.52 1.78
N ASN A 31 6.63 -15.09 1.10
CA ASN A 31 6.73 -14.15 0.00
C ASN A 31 7.16 -12.75 0.48
N CYS A 32 6.62 -12.26 1.59
CA CYS A 32 7.04 -10.99 2.21
C CYS A 32 8.54 -10.99 2.52
N ARG A 33 9.03 -12.03 3.21
CA ARG A 33 10.45 -12.17 3.56
C ARG A 33 11.35 -12.29 2.33
N ALA A 34 10.96 -13.12 1.37
CA ALA A 34 11.73 -13.32 0.15
C ALA A 34 11.87 -12.01 -0.64
N PHE A 35 10.79 -11.24 -0.78
CA PHE A 35 10.80 -9.96 -1.47
C PHE A 35 11.69 -8.94 -0.74
N ALA A 36 11.50 -8.76 0.56
CA ALA A 36 12.34 -7.84 1.35
C ALA A 36 13.83 -8.23 1.30
N ALA A 37 14.16 -9.52 1.41
CA ALA A 37 15.53 -10.01 1.37
C ALA A 37 16.21 -9.75 0.01
N ALA A 38 15.48 -9.92 -1.10
CA ALA A 38 16.02 -9.75 -2.44
C ALA A 38 16.58 -8.33 -2.68
N PHE A 39 15.88 -7.31 -2.17
CA PHE A 39 16.32 -5.91 -2.31
C PHE A 39 17.31 -5.49 -1.22
N SER A 40 17.11 -5.96 0.02
CA SER A 40 17.98 -5.58 1.15
C SER A 40 19.40 -6.14 1.01
N ALA A 41 19.60 -7.19 0.21
CA ALA A 41 20.91 -7.69 -0.14
C ALA A 41 21.70 -6.74 -1.06
N ALA A 42 21.01 -5.89 -1.83
CA ALA A 42 21.62 -4.99 -2.81
C ALA A 42 21.64 -3.52 -2.35
N TYR A 43 20.67 -3.10 -1.53
CA TYR A 43 20.52 -1.71 -1.11
C TYR A 43 20.36 -1.61 0.42
N PRO A 44 21.06 -0.67 1.08
CA PRO A 44 21.03 -0.57 2.54
C PRO A 44 19.72 -0.01 3.10
N ASN A 45 19.00 0.81 2.31
CA ASN A 45 17.81 1.52 2.75
C ASN A 45 16.61 1.11 1.90
N VAL A 46 16.09 -0.08 2.18
CA VAL A 46 14.92 -0.63 1.48
C VAL A 46 13.70 -0.54 2.37
N VAL A 47 12.62 -0.04 1.79
CA VAL A 47 11.28 -0.07 2.39
C VAL A 47 10.37 -0.84 1.45
N VAL A 48 9.68 -1.83 1.99
CA VAL A 48 8.66 -2.57 1.24
C VAL A 48 7.30 -2.14 1.76
N ALA A 49 6.45 -1.65 0.87
CA ALA A 49 5.07 -1.31 1.15
C ALA A 49 4.13 -2.24 0.36
N TYR A 50 3.12 -2.78 1.03
CA TYR A 50 2.14 -3.66 0.42
C TYR A 50 0.96 -2.86 -0.13
N SER A 51 0.61 -3.14 -1.39
CA SER A 51 -0.46 -2.46 -2.11
C SER A 51 -1.84 -2.98 -1.70
N TYR A 52 -2.63 -2.16 -1.03
CA TYR A 52 -3.93 -2.56 -0.47
C TYR A 52 -4.94 -2.98 -1.54
N LYS A 53 -4.88 -2.35 -2.72
CA LYS A 53 -5.75 -2.68 -3.85
C LYS A 53 -5.61 -4.13 -4.36
N VAL A 54 -4.50 -4.80 -4.03
CA VAL A 54 -4.28 -6.21 -4.43
C VAL A 54 -5.18 -7.13 -3.62
N ASN A 55 -5.21 -6.95 -2.30
CA ASN A 55 -6.12 -7.64 -1.39
C ASN A 55 -6.11 -6.93 -0.03
N SER A 56 -7.23 -6.31 0.33
CA SER A 56 -7.39 -5.49 1.52
C SER A 56 -8.12 -6.20 2.67
N VAL A 57 -8.22 -7.53 2.63
CA VAL A 57 -8.82 -8.31 3.73
C VAL A 57 -8.01 -8.09 5.02
N PRO A 58 -8.59 -7.55 6.11
CA PRO A 58 -7.86 -7.16 7.32
C PRO A 58 -6.99 -8.25 7.94
N ALA A 59 -7.45 -9.52 7.90
CA ALA A 59 -6.68 -10.64 8.42
C ALA A 59 -5.36 -10.86 7.64
N LEU A 60 -5.37 -10.66 6.33
CA LEU A 60 -4.17 -10.78 5.49
C LEU A 60 -3.23 -9.59 5.71
N LEU A 61 -3.79 -8.38 5.79
CA LEU A 61 -3.03 -7.18 6.12
C LEU A 61 -2.34 -7.31 7.48
N GLY A 62 -3.01 -7.87 8.48
CA GLY A 62 -2.42 -8.13 9.79
C GLY A 62 -1.19 -9.04 9.72
N ILE A 63 -1.23 -10.10 8.90
CA ILE A 63 -0.06 -10.97 8.67
C ILE A 63 1.06 -10.18 7.99
N ILE A 64 0.73 -9.40 6.96
CA ILE A 64 1.70 -8.63 6.17
C ILE A 64 2.40 -7.56 7.03
N HIS A 65 1.67 -6.81 7.85
CA HIS A 65 2.25 -5.84 8.78
C HIS A 65 3.02 -6.51 9.91
N GLY A 66 2.61 -7.71 10.34
CA GLY A 66 3.38 -8.53 11.27
C GLY A 66 4.78 -8.90 10.75
N GLU A 67 4.95 -8.94 9.42
CA GLU A 67 6.25 -9.12 8.77
C GLU A 67 7.00 -7.80 8.51
N GLY A 68 6.48 -6.67 9.01
CA GLY A 68 7.15 -5.37 8.98
C GLY A 68 6.96 -4.56 7.69
N LEU A 69 6.10 -4.99 6.77
CA LEU A 69 5.80 -4.24 5.55
C LEU A 69 4.93 -3.02 5.86
N ARG A 70 5.23 -1.90 5.20
CA ARG A 70 4.44 -0.66 5.23
C ARG A 70 3.13 -0.83 4.45
N ALA A 71 2.20 0.10 4.64
CA ALA A 71 1.01 0.18 3.81
C ALA A 71 1.27 1.06 2.57
N GLU A 72 0.77 0.63 1.42
CA GLU A 72 0.60 1.46 0.24
C GLU A 72 -0.89 1.54 -0.07
N ALA A 73 -1.42 2.77 -0.04
CA ALA A 73 -2.82 3.08 -0.25
C ALA A 73 -2.94 3.99 -1.48
N ALA A 74 -3.89 3.68 -2.37
CA ALA A 74 -4.19 4.44 -3.58
C ALA A 74 -5.48 5.27 -3.46
N SER A 75 -6.09 5.32 -2.27
CA SER A 75 -7.30 6.09 -2.00
C SER A 75 -7.44 6.40 -0.50
N GLY A 76 -8.28 7.39 -0.16
CA GLY A 76 -8.60 7.69 1.23
C GLY A 76 -9.30 6.55 1.97
N PHE A 77 -10.06 5.69 1.28
CA PHE A 77 -10.63 4.48 1.88
C PHE A 77 -9.54 3.51 2.35
N GLU A 78 -8.53 3.28 1.52
CA GLU A 78 -7.40 2.41 1.87
C GLU A 78 -6.52 3.04 2.95
N TYR A 79 -6.34 4.37 2.93
CA TYR A 79 -5.65 5.11 3.98
C TYR A 79 -6.38 4.96 5.33
N ALA A 80 -7.70 5.15 5.35
CA ALA A 80 -8.53 4.96 6.53
C ALA A 80 -8.50 3.50 7.03
N LEU A 81 -8.46 2.52 6.13
CA LEU A 81 -8.29 1.11 6.48
C LEU A 81 -6.93 0.87 7.14
N ALA A 82 -5.83 1.41 6.60
CA ALA A 82 -4.50 1.30 7.19
C ALA A 82 -4.44 1.89 8.61
N ARG A 83 -5.04 3.07 8.80
CA ARG A 83 -5.17 3.69 10.13
C ARG A 83 -5.98 2.83 11.09
N ARG A 84 -7.10 2.25 10.65
CA ARG A 84 -7.93 1.35 11.46
C ARG A 84 -7.19 0.07 11.86
N MET A 85 -6.24 -0.39 11.02
CA MET A 85 -5.34 -1.50 11.33
C MET A 85 -4.19 -1.10 12.28
N GLY A 86 -4.10 0.17 12.68
CA GLY A 86 -3.07 0.67 13.58
C GLY A 86 -1.73 0.96 12.91
N VAL A 87 -1.68 1.05 11.58
CA VAL A 87 -0.46 1.41 10.85
C VAL A 87 -0.16 2.90 11.11
N PRO A 88 1.03 3.27 11.62
CA PRO A 88 1.40 4.67 11.80
C PRO A 88 1.44 5.40 10.46
N GLY A 89 1.01 6.67 10.40
CA GLY A 89 1.04 7.46 9.16
C GLY A 89 2.41 7.48 8.48
N SER A 90 3.49 7.62 9.24
CA SER A 90 4.88 7.52 8.76
C SER A 90 5.27 6.17 8.12
N SER A 91 4.41 5.17 8.26
CA SER A 91 4.52 3.85 7.65
C SER A 91 3.49 3.62 6.54
N ILE A 92 2.83 4.67 6.05
CA ILE A 92 1.88 4.65 4.95
C ILE A 92 2.42 5.48 3.78
N VAL A 93 2.38 4.90 2.58
CA VAL A 93 2.57 5.60 1.31
C VAL A 93 1.20 5.84 0.71
N LEU A 94 0.85 7.11 0.48
CA LEU A 94 -0.42 7.52 -0.11
C LEU A 94 -0.20 7.93 -1.57
N ASN A 95 -0.66 7.07 -2.47
CA ASN A 95 -0.74 7.25 -3.91
C ASN A 95 -2.19 7.53 -4.35
N GLY A 96 -2.38 7.60 -5.67
CA GLY A 96 -3.69 7.66 -6.31
C GLY A 96 -3.96 9.02 -6.95
N PRO A 97 -4.77 9.06 -8.02
CA PRO A 97 -5.03 10.27 -8.80
C PRO A 97 -6.06 11.21 -8.15
N TYR A 98 -6.64 10.83 -7.00
CA TYR A 98 -7.63 11.64 -6.32
C TYR A 98 -7.45 11.56 -4.81
N LYS A 99 -7.08 12.69 -4.22
CA LYS A 99 -6.92 12.88 -2.78
C LYS A 99 -7.56 14.22 -2.43
N THR A 100 -8.49 14.21 -1.48
CA THR A 100 -9.16 15.46 -1.02
C THR A 100 -8.21 16.29 -0.18
N LYS A 101 -8.49 17.60 -0.05
CA LYS A 101 -7.70 18.51 0.80
C LYS A 101 -7.67 18.03 2.25
N GLU A 102 -8.77 17.49 2.75
CA GLU A 102 -8.89 16.94 4.10
C GLU A 102 -8.03 15.69 4.30
N GLU A 103 -8.06 14.76 3.34
CA GLU A 103 -7.20 13.56 3.36
C GLU A 103 -5.71 13.92 3.30
N LEU A 104 -5.33 14.88 2.45
CA LEU A 104 -3.96 15.38 2.34
C LEU A 104 -3.48 16.03 3.64
N LYS A 105 -4.31 16.87 4.26
CA LYS A 105 -4.01 17.48 5.57
C LYS A 105 -3.81 16.43 6.66
N GLU A 106 -4.68 15.43 6.71
CA GLU A 106 -4.58 14.34 7.68
C GLU A 106 -3.30 13.52 7.45
N ALA A 107 -3.03 13.14 6.21
CA ALA A 107 -1.85 12.36 5.83
C ALA A 107 -0.54 13.10 6.16
N LEU A 108 -0.44 14.39 5.83
CA LEU A 108 0.72 15.22 6.18
C LEU A 108 0.92 15.32 7.70
N LYS A 109 -0.17 15.55 8.45
CA LYS A 109 -0.12 15.62 9.91
C LYS A 109 0.35 14.32 10.55
N GLU A 110 -0.01 13.18 9.97
CA GLU A 110 0.37 11.85 10.45
C GLU A 110 1.75 11.39 9.94
N GLY A 111 2.39 12.20 9.09
CA GLY A 111 3.73 11.96 8.56
C GLY A 111 3.77 10.96 7.40
N ALA A 112 2.65 10.74 6.71
CA ALA A 112 2.59 9.84 5.56
C ALA A 112 3.43 10.34 4.38
N ILE A 113 3.91 9.39 3.59
CA ILE A 113 4.61 9.68 2.34
C ILE A 113 3.55 9.89 1.26
N ILE A 114 3.37 11.13 0.80
CA ILE A 114 2.38 11.46 -0.22
C ILE A 114 3.09 11.56 -1.57
N ASN A 115 2.60 10.83 -2.57
CA ASN A 115 3.01 11.00 -3.95
C ASN A 115 1.92 11.73 -4.73
N ALA A 116 2.22 12.96 -5.15
CA ALA A 116 1.32 13.77 -5.97
C ALA A 116 1.26 13.22 -7.40
N ASP A 117 0.05 13.14 -7.97
CA ASP A 117 -0.19 12.53 -9.28
C ASP A 117 -0.35 13.57 -10.40
N HIS A 118 -0.81 14.80 -10.10
CA HIS A 118 -1.07 15.84 -11.08
C HIS A 118 -0.96 17.26 -10.51
N SER A 119 -0.96 18.28 -11.38
CA SER A 119 -0.78 19.70 -11.02
C SER A 119 -1.81 20.22 -10.01
N ASP A 120 -3.08 19.88 -10.22
CA ASP A 120 -4.15 20.41 -9.34
C ASP A 120 -4.00 19.88 -7.90
N GLU A 121 -3.40 18.71 -7.71
CA GLU A 121 -3.07 18.19 -6.38
C GLU A 121 -1.91 18.98 -5.74
N LEU A 122 -0.93 19.42 -6.54
CA LEU A 122 0.15 20.29 -6.08
C LEU A 122 -0.37 21.64 -5.62
N ASP A 123 -1.36 22.22 -6.31
CA ASP A 123 -2.00 23.49 -5.91
C ASP A 123 -2.66 23.35 -4.52
N ILE A 124 -3.34 22.22 -4.27
CA ILE A 124 -3.94 21.92 -2.97
C ILE A 124 -2.85 21.74 -1.89
N LEU A 125 -1.78 21.03 -2.20
CA LEU A 125 -0.64 20.82 -1.29
C LEU A 125 0.07 22.13 -0.95
N GLU A 126 0.20 23.05 -1.92
CA GLU A 126 0.76 24.39 -1.69
C GLU A 126 -0.13 25.21 -0.75
N GLU A 127 -1.46 25.17 -0.95
CA GLU A 127 -2.39 25.82 -0.05
C GLU A 127 -2.26 25.28 1.38
N ILE A 128 -2.15 23.95 1.54
CA ILE A 128 -1.95 23.31 2.85
C ILE A 128 -0.62 23.76 3.48
N ALA A 129 0.47 23.81 2.72
CA ALA A 129 1.78 24.25 3.19
C ALA A 129 1.73 25.71 3.70
N ARG A 130 1.05 26.60 2.98
CA ARG A 130 0.83 27.99 3.39
C ARG A 130 0.02 28.08 4.68
N GLU A 131 -1.05 27.31 4.81
CA GLU A 131 -1.88 27.24 6.03
C GLU A 131 -1.08 26.72 7.24
N GLN A 132 -0.15 25.79 7.03
CA GLN A 132 0.71 25.23 8.09
C GLN A 132 1.94 26.09 8.41
N GLY A 133 2.20 27.13 7.62
CA GLY A 133 3.29 28.07 7.85
C GLY A 133 4.69 27.54 7.49
N GLY A 134 4.77 26.53 6.62
CA GLY A 134 6.06 25.94 6.23
C GLY A 134 5.96 24.95 5.06
N PRO A 135 7.11 24.57 4.48
CA PRO A 135 7.15 23.58 3.42
C PRO A 135 6.71 22.20 3.92
N VAL A 136 6.19 21.38 3.01
CA VAL A 136 5.82 19.98 3.24
C VAL A 136 6.60 19.07 2.30
N ASP A 137 6.98 17.89 2.78
CA ASP A 137 7.69 16.91 1.97
C ASP A 137 6.71 16.06 1.17
N ILE A 138 6.90 15.99 -0.15
CA ILE A 138 6.09 15.19 -1.06
C ILE A 138 6.98 14.45 -2.06
N GLY A 139 6.50 13.31 -2.55
CA GLY A 139 6.96 12.71 -3.79
C GLY A 139 6.14 13.20 -4.97
N ILE A 140 6.72 13.13 -6.16
CA ILE A 140 6.03 13.37 -7.43
C ILE A 140 6.03 12.05 -8.19
N ARG A 141 4.85 11.57 -8.57
CA ARG A 141 4.74 10.46 -9.51
C ARG A 141 5.19 10.96 -10.88
N VAL A 142 6.07 10.20 -11.54
CA VAL A 142 6.60 10.57 -12.85
C VAL A 142 6.24 9.48 -13.85
N ASN A 143 5.51 9.87 -14.89
CA ASN A 143 5.37 9.06 -16.08
C ASN A 143 6.57 9.30 -17.02
N MET A 144 7.39 8.28 -17.24
CA MET A 144 8.59 8.38 -18.07
C MET A 144 8.42 7.55 -19.35
N GLU A 145 8.60 8.19 -20.51
CA GLU A 145 8.75 7.48 -21.78
C GLU A 145 10.10 6.78 -21.81
N THR A 146 10.11 5.47 -21.57
CA THR A 146 11.35 4.69 -21.43
C THR A 146 11.86 4.09 -22.75
N GLY A 147 11.20 4.35 -23.88
CA GLY A 147 11.58 3.82 -25.20
C GLY A 147 11.37 2.31 -25.39
N ILE A 148 10.77 1.64 -24.40
CA ILE A 148 10.18 0.29 -24.51
C ILE A 148 8.74 0.48 -24.99
N ASP A 149 8.16 -0.47 -25.74
CA ASP A 149 6.76 -0.45 -26.19
C ASP A 149 5.76 -0.32 -25.01
N GLN A 150 5.64 0.89 -24.48
CA GLN A 150 4.74 1.24 -23.39
C GLN A 150 3.41 1.63 -24.00
N LEU A 151 2.35 1.00 -23.52
CA LEU A 151 1.01 1.48 -23.79
C LEU A 151 0.87 2.88 -23.17
N PRO A 152 0.14 3.81 -23.81
CA PRO A 152 -0.08 5.14 -23.26
C PRO A 152 -0.68 5.04 -21.85
N ASP A 153 -0.03 5.68 -20.89
CA ASP A 153 -0.51 5.83 -19.50
C ASP A 153 -0.88 7.29 -19.23
N ARG A 154 -1.93 7.52 -18.46
CA ARG A 154 -2.43 8.84 -18.05
C ARG A 154 -1.98 9.24 -16.64
N PHE A 155 -1.32 8.34 -15.90
CA PHE A 155 -0.98 8.57 -14.50
C PHE A 155 0.45 9.06 -14.30
N GLY A 156 0.60 10.13 -13.53
CA GLY A 156 1.87 10.80 -13.26
C GLY A 156 2.43 11.61 -14.42
#